data_AF-A0A177B4V8-F1
#
_entry.id   AF-A0A177B4V8-F1
#
_cell.length_a   1.000
_cell.length_b   1.000
_cell.length_c   1.000
_cell.angle_alpha   90.00
_cell.angle_beta   90.00
_cell.angle_gamma   90.00
#
_symmetry.space_group_name_H-M   'P 1'
#
loop_
_entity.id
_entity.type
_entity.pdbx_description
1 polymer ?
#
loop_
_entity_poly.entity_id
_entity_poly.type
_entity_poly.pdbx_seq_one_letter_code
_entity_poly.pdbx_strand_id
1 'polypeptide(L)'
;MGPTARSKIKSRCKDIQSVTQIKLELNRWKETNLIHEKLRFQEMKQDMGETVDEFVYKLESIANICKFDNQKERVLIQLIAGINSSFLQRELLS
;
A
#
# COMPACT_ATOMS: atom_id res chain seq x y z
N MET A 1 8.32 -1.92 30.94
CA MET A 1 8.96 -2.33 29.67
C MET A 1 8.08 -3.37 28.99
N GLY A 2 7.45 -3.03 27.87
CA GLY A 2 6.54 -3.94 27.16
C GLY A 2 7.29 -5.07 26.46
N PRO A 3 6.66 -6.24 26.22
CA PRO A 3 7.31 -7.36 25.57
C PRO A 3 7.80 -6.97 24.18
N THR A 4 9.12 -7.14 23.95
CA THR A 4 9.79 -6.94 22.67
C THR A 4 9.11 -7.79 21.60
N ALA A 5 8.91 -7.27 20.38
CA ALA A 5 8.23 -7.96 19.27
C ALA A 5 8.71 -9.43 19.07
N ARG A 6 9.98 -9.70 19.37
CA ARG A 6 10.60 -11.04 19.35
C ARG A 6 9.91 -12.04 20.29
N SER A 7 9.45 -11.61 21.46
CA SER A 7 8.72 -12.45 22.42
C SER A 7 7.32 -12.83 21.91
N LYS A 8 6.64 -11.92 21.20
CA LYS A 8 5.32 -12.18 20.61
C LYS A 8 5.40 -13.18 19.45
N ILE A 9 6.47 -13.10 18.65
CA ILE A 9 6.75 -14.08 17.58
C ILE A 9 7.03 -15.46 18.20
N LYS A 10 7.85 -15.53 19.26
CA LYS A 10 8.23 -16.79 19.90
C LYS A 10 7.06 -17.49 20.61
N SER A 11 6.09 -16.73 21.14
CA SER A 11 4.89 -17.31 21.77
C SER A 11 3.88 -17.84 20.74
N ARG A 12 3.71 -17.18 19.59
CA ARG A 12 2.83 -17.66 18.49
C ARG A 12 3.39 -18.87 17.74
N CYS A 13 4.72 -18.97 17.61
CA CYS A 13 5.34 -20.12 16.93
C CYS A 13 5.36 -21.42 17.76
N LYS A 14 4.96 -21.41 19.05
CA LYS A 14 4.89 -22.65 19.85
C LYS A 14 3.80 -23.62 19.37
N ASP A 15 2.80 -23.12 18.65
CA ASP A 15 1.63 -23.91 18.20
C ASP A 15 1.67 -24.27 16.70
N ILE A 16 2.71 -23.85 15.97
CA ILE A 16 2.85 -24.09 14.53
C ILE A 16 3.81 -25.28 14.33
N GLN A 17 3.25 -26.49 14.25
CA GLN A 17 4.02 -27.74 14.31
C GLN A 17 4.37 -28.33 12.93
N SER A 18 3.90 -27.74 11.82
CA SER A 18 4.24 -28.23 10.47
C SER A 18 4.75 -27.13 9.54
N VAL A 19 5.68 -27.51 8.64
CA VAL A 19 6.20 -26.67 7.55
C VAL A 19 5.05 -26.09 6.71
N THR A 20 3.95 -26.82 6.57
CA THR A 20 2.74 -26.37 5.89
C THR A 20 2.06 -25.20 6.61
N GLN A 21 1.91 -25.27 7.93
CA GLN A 21 1.33 -24.17 8.71
C GLN A 21 2.23 -22.91 8.68
N ILE A 22 3.55 -23.08 8.70
CA ILE A 22 4.50 -21.97 8.54
C ILE A 22 4.32 -21.29 7.18
N LYS A 23 4.19 -22.07 6.10
CA LYS A 23 3.94 -21.52 4.74
C LYS A 23 2.62 -20.76 4.66
N LEU A 24 1.57 -21.28 5.29
CA LEU A 24 0.25 -20.61 5.35
C LEU A 24 0.33 -19.27 6.08
N GLU A 25 0.98 -19.22 7.25
CA GLU A 25 1.17 -17.97 8.00
C GLU A 25 2.03 -16.96 7.22
N LEU A 26 3.11 -17.41 6.56
CA LEU A 26 3.92 -16.54 5.70
C LEU A 26 3.10 -15.94 4.55
N ASN A 27 2.24 -16.74 3.92
CA ASN A 27 1.35 -16.23 2.86
C ASN A 27 0.34 -15.23 3.40
N ARG A 28 -0.27 -15.50 4.57
CA ARG A 28 -1.17 -14.54 5.24
C ARG A 28 -0.47 -13.21 5.53
N TRP A 29 0.78 -13.23 6.00
CA TRP A 29 1.52 -11.99 6.26
C TRP A 29 1.83 -11.24 4.97
N LYS A 30 2.19 -11.93 3.89
CA LYS A 30 2.37 -11.31 2.57
C LYS A 30 1.08 -10.66 2.08
N GLU A 31 -0.06 -11.34 2.20
CA GLU A 31 -1.37 -10.81 1.83
C GLU A 31 -1.75 -9.60 2.69
N THR A 32 -1.54 -9.67 4.00
CA THR A 32 -1.78 -8.56 4.94
C THR A 32 -0.95 -7.34 4.57
N ASN A 33 0.32 -7.53 4.21
CA ASN A 33 1.19 -6.45 3.75
C ASN A 33 0.68 -5.83 2.44
N LEU A 34 0.18 -6.64 1.49
CA LEU A 34 -0.40 -6.11 0.26
C LEU A 34 -1.66 -5.28 0.54
N ILE A 35 -2.53 -5.72 1.46
CA ILE A 35 -3.70 -4.94 1.87
C ILE A 35 -3.27 -3.60 2.48
N HIS A 36 -2.25 -3.61 3.35
CA HIS A 36 -1.70 -2.39 3.94
C HIS A 36 -1.20 -1.40 2.87
N GLU A 37 -0.43 -1.87 1.88
CA GLU A 37 0.05 -1.00 0.81
C GLU A 37 -1.10 -0.46 -0.06
N LYS A 38 -2.15 -1.26 -0.28
CA LYS A 38 -3.35 -0.80 -1.01
C LYS A 38 -4.10 0.30 -0.27
N LEU A 39 -4.22 0.18 1.06
CA LEU A 39 -4.81 1.23 1.90
C LEU A 39 -3.95 2.49 1.87
N ARG A 40 -2.63 2.33 2.03
CA ARG A 40 -1.68 3.44 1.94
C ARG A 40 -1.80 4.17 0.61
N PHE A 41 -1.92 3.44 -0.51
CA PHE A 41 -2.15 4.02 -1.84
C PHE A 41 -3.42 4.89 -1.90
N GLN A 42 -4.52 4.43 -1.30
CA GLN A 42 -5.81 5.15 -1.29
C GLN A 42 -5.76 6.44 -0.46
N GLU A 43 -4.91 6.49 0.55
CA GLU A 43 -4.75 7.65 1.44
C GLU A 43 -3.80 8.71 0.86
N MET A 44 -3.08 8.41 -0.23
CA MET A 44 -2.11 9.32 -0.81
C MET A 44 -2.75 10.57 -1.39
N LYS A 45 -2.17 11.72 -1.06
CA LYS A 45 -2.46 13.03 -1.64
C LYS A 45 -1.15 13.71 -2.00
N GLN A 46 -1.22 14.64 -2.93
CA GLN A 46 -0.07 15.48 -3.27
C GLN A 46 0.32 16.30 -2.05
N ASP A 47 1.61 16.32 -1.71
CA ASP A 47 2.11 17.12 -0.60
C ASP A 47 2.17 18.61 -0.98
N MET A 48 2.16 19.50 0.02
CA MET A 48 2.31 20.93 -0.22
C MET A 48 3.73 21.24 -0.73
N GLY A 49 3.83 21.79 -1.93
CA GLY A 49 5.10 22.08 -2.60
C GLY A 49 5.65 20.94 -3.45
N GLU A 50 4.98 19.78 -3.47
CA GLU A 50 5.30 18.69 -4.38
C GLU A 50 4.80 19.00 -5.80
N THR A 51 5.60 18.69 -6.81
CA THR A 51 5.18 18.78 -8.22
C THR A 51 4.21 17.65 -8.59
N VAL A 52 3.44 17.83 -9.66
CA VAL A 52 2.50 16.79 -10.11
C VAL A 52 3.26 15.54 -10.57
N ASP A 53 4.40 15.71 -11.25
CA ASP A 53 5.23 14.61 -11.73
C ASP A 53 5.80 13.76 -10.58
N GLU A 54 6.26 14.41 -9.50
CA GLU A 54 6.70 13.72 -8.28
C GLU A 54 5.56 12.91 -7.66
N PHE A 55 4.35 13.48 -7.62
CA PHE A 55 3.19 12.80 -7.07
C PHE A 55 2.79 11.59 -7.91
N VAL A 56 2.77 11.72 -9.24
CA VAL A 56 2.53 10.61 -10.17
C VAL A 56 3.58 9.51 -9.97
N TYR A 57 4.86 9.88 -9.87
CA TYR A 57 5.94 8.92 -9.63
C TYR A 57 5.76 8.16 -8.31
N LYS A 58 5.36 8.84 -7.22
CA LYS A 58 5.04 8.18 -5.95
C LYS A 58 3.86 7.21 -6.10
N LEU A 59 2.79 7.62 -6.79
CA LEU A 59 1.62 6.78 -7.03
C LEU A 59 1.98 5.51 -7.81
N GLU A 60 2.73 5.65 -8.90
CA GLU A 60 3.19 4.50 -9.70
C GLU A 60 4.08 3.56 -8.89
N SER A 61 4.97 4.11 -8.07
CA SER A 61 5.87 3.33 -7.21
C SER A 61 5.10 2.45 -6.22
N ILE A 62 4.08 3.01 -5.54
CA ILE A 62 3.25 2.23 -4.60
C ILE A 62 2.32 1.27 -5.35
N ALA A 63 1.77 1.68 -6.50
CA ALA A 63 0.88 0.84 -7.29
C ALA A 63 1.57 -0.44 -7.80
N ASN A 64 2.87 -0.37 -8.13
CA ASN A 64 3.70 -1.53 -8.47
C ASN A 64 3.80 -2.55 -7.31
N ILE A 65 3.85 -2.07 -6.06
CA ILE A 65 3.90 -2.93 -4.87
C ILE A 65 2.53 -3.58 -4.63
N CYS A 66 1.45 -2.82 -4.85
CA CYS A 66 0.07 -3.25 -4.62
C CYS A 66 -0.40 -4.35 -5.57
N LYS A 67 0.26 -4.51 -6.73
CA LYS A 67 -0.10 -5.48 -7.79
C LYS A 67 -1.59 -5.39 -8.15
N PHE A 68 -2.05 -4.19 -8.49
CA PHE A 68 -3.42 -4.00 -8.97
C PHE A 68 -3.61 -4.65 -10.35
N ASP A 69 -4.77 -5.25 -10.58
CA ASP A 69 -5.10 -5.85 -11.89
C ASP A 69 -5.11 -4.79 -13.00
N ASN A 70 -5.67 -3.61 -12.71
CA ASN A 70 -5.62 -2.45 -13.61
C ASN A 70 -4.87 -1.29 -12.97
N GLN A 71 -3.54 -1.35 -13.01
CA GLN A 71 -2.69 -0.36 -12.35
C GLN A 71 -2.86 1.06 -12.91
N LYS A 72 -2.95 1.21 -14.24
CA LYS A 72 -3.07 2.53 -14.89
C LYS A 72 -4.34 3.25 -14.46
N GLU A 73 -5.46 2.54 -14.48
CA GLU A 73 -6.75 3.10 -14.04
C GLU A 73 -6.72 3.50 -12.57
N ARG A 74 -6.13 2.68 -11.70
CA ARG A 74 -5.99 3.00 -10.27
C ARG A 74 -5.14 4.23 -10.01
N VAL A 75 -4.01 4.35 -10.72
CA VAL A 75 -3.13 5.54 -10.63
C VAL A 75 -3.88 6.79 -11.08
N LEU A 76 -4.60 6.73 -12.21
CA LEU A 76 -5.38 7.87 -12.70
C LEU A 76 -6.47 8.31 -11.71
N ILE A 77 -7.25 7.37 -11.17
CA ILE A 77 -8.29 7.66 -10.18
C ILE A 77 -7.69 8.32 -8.94
N GLN A 78 -6.58 7.78 -8.42
CA GLN A 78 -5.93 8.32 -7.23
C GLN A 78 -5.29 9.69 -7.50
N LEU A 79 -4.73 9.89 -8.68
CA LEU A 79 -4.20 11.18 -9.11
C LEU A 79 -5.30 12.24 -9.09
N ILE A 80 -6.46 11.96 -9.71
CA ILE A 80 -7.60 12.88 -9.72
C ILE A 80 -8.11 13.15 -8.30
N ALA A 81 -8.17 12.14 -7.43
CA ALA A 81 -8.66 12.29 -6.07
C ALA A 81 -7.67 13.01 -5.13
N GLY A 82 -6.37 12.88 -5.39
CA GLY A 82 -5.30 13.32 -4.48
C GLY A 82 -4.54 14.57 -4.93
N ILE A 83 -4.75 15.08 -6.16
CA ILE A 83 -4.08 16.28 -6.66
C ILE A 83 -4.55 17.54 -5.92
N ASN A 84 -3.63 18.47 -5.64
CA ASN A 84 -3.94 19.71 -4.91
C ASN A 84 -4.53 20.82 -5.80
N SER A 85 -4.39 20.69 -7.13
CA SER A 85 -4.86 21.69 -8.09
C SER A 85 -6.27 21.36 -8.57
N SER A 86 -7.24 22.17 -8.18
CA SER A 86 -8.63 22.05 -8.63
C SER A 86 -8.80 22.31 -10.14
N PHE A 87 -7.89 23.08 -10.75
CA PHE A 87 -7.85 23.27 -12.19
C PHE A 87 -7.46 21.97 -12.91
N LEU A 88 -6.31 21.39 -12.53
CA LEU A 88 -5.82 20.15 -13.13
C LEU A 88 -6.77 18.98 -12.86
N GLN A 89 -7.38 18.93 -11.68
CA GLN A 89 -8.39 17.92 -11.35
C GLN A 89 -9.57 17.94 -12.34
N ARG A 90 -10.03 19.14 -12.74
CA ARG A 90 -11.13 19.28 -13.71
C ARG A 90 -10.69 18.93 -15.12
N GLU A 91 -9.47 19.31 -15.50
CA GLU A 91 -8.88 18.98 -16.81
C GLU A 91 -8.69 17.46 -16.99
N LEU A 92 -8.34 16.74 -15.92
CA LEU A 92 -8.22 15.28 -15.95
C LEU A 92 -9.58 14.55 -15.97
N LEU A 93 -10.68 15.26 -15.69
CA LEU A 93 -12.05 14.72 -15.70
C LEU A 93 -12.82 15.03 -16.99
N SER A 94 -12.30 15.92 -17.86
CA SER A 94 -12.90 16.30 -19.14
C SER A 94 -12.45 15.41 -20.28
#